data_AF-A0A2R6EK97-F1
#
_entry.id   AF-A0A2R6EK97-F1
#
_cell.length_a   1.000
_cell.length_b   1.000
_cell.length_c   1.000
_cell.angle_alpha   90.00
_cell.angle_beta   90.00
_cell.angle_gamma   90.00
#
_symmetry.space_group_name_H-M   'P 1'
#
loop_
_entity.id
_entity.type
_entity.pdbx_description
1 polymer ?
#
loop_
_entity_poly.entity_id
_entity_poly.type
_entity_poly.pdbx_seq_one_letter_code
_entity_poly.pdbx_strand_id
1 'polypeptide(L)'
;DIDGENERFLTGDRAADLLAEPLGDPLGVVVGQAGSDDPTVRADRLSTLAGESFGPPLHLLVIPAEPHPLERDALVELAGAPEPPANGG
;
A
#
# COMPACT_ATOMS: atom_id res chain seq x y z
N ASP A 1 6.40 -34.92 -6.89
CA ASP A 1 5.68 -33.80 -6.28
C ASP A 1 5.71 -32.66 -7.27
N ILE A 2 4.54 -32.22 -7.73
CA ILE A 2 4.37 -31.16 -8.72
C ILE A 2 3.52 -30.12 -7.98
N ASP A 3 4.03 -28.88 -7.89
CA ASP A 3 3.39 -27.67 -7.32
C ASP A 3 3.74 -27.23 -5.88
N GLY A 4 4.83 -27.71 -5.26
CA GLY A 4 5.26 -27.22 -3.93
C GLY A 4 6.22 -26.01 -3.91
N GLU A 5 6.87 -25.70 -5.03
CA GLU A 5 8.14 -24.93 -5.03
C GLU A 5 8.11 -23.65 -5.89
N ASN A 6 6.96 -22.99 -6.12
CA ASN A 6 6.95 -21.75 -6.94
C ASN A 6 5.71 -20.83 -6.78
N GLU A 7 5.10 -20.70 -5.60
CA GLU A 7 4.12 -19.62 -5.39
C GLU A 7 4.84 -18.28 -5.16
N ARG A 8 5.43 -17.73 -6.23
CA ARG A 8 5.98 -16.37 -6.20
C ARG A 8 4.82 -15.39 -6.17
N PHE A 9 4.47 -14.91 -4.98
CA PHE A 9 3.50 -13.85 -4.80
C PHE A 9 4.11 -12.49 -5.15
N LEU A 10 3.31 -11.61 -5.76
CA LEU A 10 3.70 -10.22 -5.95
C LEU A 10 3.67 -9.51 -4.60
N THR A 11 4.78 -8.90 -4.21
CA THR A 11 4.87 -8.14 -2.96
C THR A 11 4.42 -6.69 -3.17
N GLY A 12 4.01 -6.02 -2.08
CA GLY A 12 3.52 -4.64 -2.15
C GLY A 12 4.56 -3.66 -2.67
N ASP A 13 5.81 -3.80 -2.25
CA ASP A 13 6.97 -3.01 -2.69
C ASP A 13 7.22 -3.21 -4.19
N ARG A 14 7.19 -4.46 -4.65
CA ARG A 14 7.41 -4.77 -6.06
C ARG A 14 6.26 -4.26 -6.94
N ALA A 15 5.02 -4.35 -6.47
CA ALA A 15 3.87 -3.78 -7.16
C ALA A 15 3.97 -2.26 -7.25
N ALA A 16 4.36 -1.60 -6.16
CA ALA A 16 4.52 -0.16 -6.10
C ALA A 16 5.64 0.32 -7.03
N ASP A 17 6.80 -0.34 -7.04
CA ASP A 17 7.92 -0.05 -7.94
C ASP A 17 7.52 -0.16 -9.42
N LEU A 18 6.78 -1.21 -9.79
CA LEU A 18 6.29 -1.42 -11.16
C LEU A 18 5.29 -0.34 -11.62
N LEU A 19 4.56 0.29 -10.69
CA LEU A 19 3.44 1.19 -11.00
C LEU A 19 3.73 2.66 -10.69
N ALA A 20 4.78 2.98 -9.94
CA ALA A 20 5.12 4.34 -9.54
C ALA A 20 5.27 5.26 -10.76
N GLU A 21 6.13 4.92 -11.71
CA GLU A 21 6.33 5.76 -12.91
C GLU A 21 5.12 5.75 -13.87
N PRO A 22 4.53 4.58 -14.22
CA PRO A 22 3.40 4.53 -15.14
C PRO A 22 2.15 5.28 -14.66
N LEU A 23 1.96 5.40 -13.35
CA LEU A 23 0.79 6.09 -12.76
C LEU A 23 1.10 7.51 -12.29
N GLY A 24 2.34 7.98 -12.40
CA GLY A 24 2.73 9.33 -11.94
C GLY A 24 2.81 9.47 -10.42
N ASP A 25 3.25 8.42 -9.74
CA ASP A 25 3.50 8.34 -8.30
C ASP A 25 2.30 8.74 -7.40
N PRO A 26 1.11 8.15 -7.61
CA PRO A 26 -0.07 8.46 -6.81
C PRO A 26 0.06 7.89 -5.38
N LEU A 27 -0.88 8.27 -4.52
CA LEU A 27 -1.12 7.57 -3.25
C LEU A 27 -1.49 6.12 -3.55
N GLY A 28 -0.81 5.17 -2.90
CA GLY A 28 -1.16 3.76 -2.87
C GLY A 28 -1.37 3.28 -1.45
N VAL A 29 -2.05 2.15 -1.29
CA VAL A 29 -2.26 1.47 -0.01
C VAL A 29 -1.88 0.01 -0.15
N VAL A 30 -0.84 -0.42 0.55
CA VAL A 30 -0.49 -1.84 0.69
C VAL A 30 -1.22 -2.42 1.88
N VAL A 31 -1.93 -3.52 1.64
CA VAL A 31 -2.54 -4.36 2.68
C VAL A 31 -1.87 -5.72 2.67
N GLY A 32 -1.21 -6.07 3.78
CA GLY A 32 -0.55 -7.35 4.00
C GLY A 32 -1.28 -8.21 5.01
N GLN A 33 -1.22 -9.53 4.81
CA GLN A 33 -1.75 -10.54 5.73
C GLN A 33 -3.21 -10.28 6.14
N ALA A 34 -4.03 -9.81 5.20
CA ALA A 34 -5.43 -9.44 5.44
C ALA A 34 -6.21 -10.60 6.08
N GLY A 35 -6.92 -10.31 7.18
CA GLY A 35 -7.68 -11.30 7.94
C GLY A 35 -6.86 -12.10 8.96
N SER A 36 -5.57 -11.83 9.10
CA SER A 36 -4.75 -12.33 10.22
C SER A 36 -4.90 -11.49 11.48
N ASP A 37 -4.33 -11.95 12.59
CA ASP A 37 -4.30 -11.22 13.87
C ASP A 37 -3.36 -9.99 13.85
N ASP A 38 -2.44 -9.92 12.88
CA ASP A 38 -1.46 -8.83 12.75
C ASP A 38 -1.31 -8.40 11.27
N PRO A 39 -2.34 -7.76 10.68
CA PRO A 39 -2.29 -7.31 9.31
C PRO A 39 -1.46 -6.03 9.17
N THR A 40 -0.72 -5.92 8.07
CA THR A 40 -0.03 -4.69 7.71
C THR A 40 -0.94 -3.81 6.86
N VAL A 41 -1.09 -2.53 7.18
CA VAL A 41 -1.74 -1.54 6.30
C VAL A 41 -0.84 -0.31 6.21
N ARG A 42 -0.38 0.02 5.00
CA ARG A 42 0.51 1.16 4.77
C ARG A 42 0.10 1.97 3.56
N ALA A 43 -0.02 3.28 3.75
CA ALA A 43 -0.38 4.22 2.70
C ALA A 43 0.70 5.29 2.54
N ASP A 44 1.21 5.46 1.32
CA ASP A 44 2.14 6.53 0.94
C ASP A 44 2.15 6.63 -0.61
N ARG A 45 2.96 7.52 -1.17
CA ARG A 45 3.29 7.51 -2.59
C ARG A 45 3.92 6.18 -2.99
N LEU A 46 3.62 5.70 -4.19
CA LEU A 46 4.15 4.43 -4.69
C LEU A 46 5.68 4.36 -4.66
N SER A 47 6.37 5.48 -4.94
CA SER A 47 7.82 5.58 -4.86
C SER A 47 8.36 5.38 -3.44
N THR A 48 7.62 5.81 -2.41
CA THR A 48 7.96 5.54 -1.01
C THR A 48 7.73 4.05 -0.70
N LEU A 49 6.55 3.53 -1.04
CA LEU A 49 6.17 2.14 -0.77
C LEU A 49 7.09 1.13 -1.48
N ALA A 50 7.64 1.48 -2.64
CA ALA A 50 8.63 0.69 -3.38
C ALA A 50 9.93 0.45 -2.60
N GLY A 51 10.25 1.31 -1.62
CA GLY A 51 11.43 1.18 -0.77
C GLY A 51 11.21 0.46 0.56
N GLU A 52 9.98 -0.01 0.83
CA GLU A 52 9.59 -0.59 2.11
C GLU A 52 9.45 -2.13 2.06
N SER A 53 9.21 -2.76 3.21
CA SER A 53 8.89 -4.19 3.32
C SER A 53 7.65 -4.38 4.17
N PHE A 54 6.72 -5.19 3.68
CA PHE A 54 5.38 -5.35 4.25
C PHE A 54 5.18 -6.71 4.93
N GLY A 55 6.27 -7.43 5.20
CA GLY A 55 6.25 -8.74 5.83
C GLY A 55 5.98 -9.90 4.86
N PRO A 56 5.50 -11.05 5.35
CA PRO A 56 5.25 -12.23 4.53
C PRO A 56 4.00 -12.08 3.64
N PRO A 57 3.90 -12.76 2.49
CA PRO A 57 2.68 -12.75 1.69
C PRO A 57 1.43 -13.22 2.47
N LEU A 58 0.21 -12.87 2.08
CA LEU A 58 -0.18 -12.19 0.83
C LEU A 58 -0.22 -10.67 0.97
N HIS A 59 0.09 -9.98 -0.13
CA HIS A 59 -0.01 -8.53 -0.25
C HIS A 59 -1.03 -8.13 -1.33
N LEU A 60 -1.71 -7.01 -1.09
CA LEU A 60 -2.59 -6.32 -2.02
C LEU A 60 -2.12 -4.87 -2.15
N LEU A 61 -2.12 -4.32 -3.37
CA LEU A 61 -1.93 -2.89 -3.60
C LEU A 61 -3.24 -2.29 -4.11
N VAL A 62 -3.73 -1.26 -3.43
CA VAL A 62 -4.91 -0.50 -3.79
C VAL A 62 -4.49 0.91 -4.20
N ILE A 63 -4.95 1.37 -5.37
CA ILE A 63 -4.78 2.75 -5.82
C ILE A 63 -6.13 3.45 -5.65
N PRO A 64 -6.34 4.22 -4.55
CA PRO A 64 -7.58 4.95 -4.37
C PRO A 64 -7.71 6.05 -5.44
N ALA A 65 -8.96 6.35 -5.82
CA ALA A 65 -9.28 7.61 -6.47
C ALA A 65 -9.17 8.76 -5.45
N GLU A 66 -9.73 9.93 -5.73
CA GLU A 66 -9.80 10.99 -4.72
C GLU A 66 -10.62 10.51 -3.49
N PRO A 67 -10.00 10.42 -2.30
CA PRO A 67 -10.69 9.91 -1.12
C PRO A 67 -11.63 10.98 -0.55
N HIS A 68 -12.80 10.55 -0.07
CA HIS A 68 -13.68 11.40 0.72
C HIS A 68 -12.94 11.83 2.02
N PRO A 69 -13.25 13.00 2.63
CA PRO A 69 -12.60 13.45 3.87
C PRO A 69 -12.45 12.37 4.96
N LEU A 70 -13.49 11.60 5.24
CA LEU A 70 -13.45 10.51 6.22
C LEU A 70 -12.48 9.39 5.84
N GLU A 71 -12.39 9.03 4.56
CA GLU A 71 -11.44 8.02 4.08
C GLU A 71 -10.00 8.52 4.19
N ARG A 72 -9.79 9.81 3.93
CA ARG A 72 -8.48 10.44 4.11
C ARG A 72 -8.04 10.39 5.58
N ASP A 73 -8.93 10.76 6.50
CA ASP A 73 -8.64 10.69 7.94
C ASP A 73 -8.35 9.25 8.37
N ALA A 74 -9.12 8.28 7.88
CA ALA A 74 -8.87 6.87 8.15
C ALA A 74 -7.53 6.38 7.59
N LEU A 75 -7.12 6.83 6.40
CA LEU A 75 -5.82 6.46 5.82
C LEU A 75 -4.66 7.07 6.62
N VAL A 76 -4.79 8.28 7.15
CA VAL A 76 -3.78 8.87 8.04
C VAL A 76 -3.69 8.06 9.34
N GLU A 77 -4.81 7.86 10.02
CA GLU A 77 -4.85 7.22 11.34
C GLU A 77 -4.51 5.71 11.30
N LEU A 78 -5.01 4.99 10.29
CA LEU A 78 -4.92 3.53 10.24
C LEU A 78 -3.82 3.02 9.31
N ALA A 79 -3.46 3.78 8.28
CA ALA A 79 -2.46 3.37 7.27
C ALA A 79 -1.20 4.25 7.28
N GLY A 80 -1.16 5.30 8.10
CA GLY A 80 -0.02 6.22 8.18
C GLY A 80 0.15 7.07 6.92
N ALA A 81 -0.93 7.35 6.19
CA ALA A 81 -0.87 8.21 5.02
C ALA A 81 -0.30 9.59 5.37
N PRO A 82 0.45 10.25 4.46
CA PRO A 82 0.89 11.61 4.64
C PRO A 82 -0.29 12.54 4.92
N GLU A 83 -0.15 13.41 5.92
CA GLU A 83 -1.17 14.42 6.18
C GLU A 83 -1.38 15.30 4.94
N PRO A 84 -2.63 15.63 4.58
CA PRO A 84 -2.85 16.67 3.60
C PRO A 84 -2.17 17.96 4.10
N PRO A 85 -1.63 18.80 3.21
CA PRO A 85 -1.04 20.06 3.62
C PRO A 85 -2.06 20.81 4.48
N ALA A 86 -1.64 21.20 5.69
CA ALA A 86 -2.50 21.93 6.60
C ALA A 86 -3.11 23.12 5.84
N ASN A 87 -4.44 23.13 5.70
CA ASN A 87 -5.11 24.27 5.10
C ASN A 87 -4.72 25.51 5.93
N GLY A 88 -3.91 26.39 5.33
CA GLY A 88 -3.73 27.73 5.87
C GLY A 88 -5.11 28.39 5.93
N GLY A 89 -5.48 28.84 7.12
CA GLY A 89 -6.73 29.59 7.34
C GLY A 89 -6.78 30.91 6.58
#